data_AF-A0A7Y0FM86-F1
#
_entry.id   AF-A0A7Y0FM86-F1
#
_cell.length_a   1.000
_cell.length_b   1.000
_cell.length_c   1.000
_cell.angle_alpha   90.00
_cell.angle_beta   90.00
_cell.angle_gamma   90.00
#
_symmetry.space_group_name_H-M   'P 1'
#
loop_
_entity.id
_entity.type
_entity.pdbx_description
1 polymer ?
#
loop_
_entity_poly.entity_id
_entity_poly.type
_entity_poly.pdbx_seq_one_letter_code
_entity_poly.pdbx_strand_id
1 'polypeptide(L)'
;MHPAILTGFLVISSLAAQAQAYYLSLAATPMPLVDCPVAVEQVLDGRGQQAAIGFVYRGLGNKPAAVLFKRGLGPELTDYLHAQLATRAADHPVVLCLRQLRVSEELGSLREQANADLAADVYEHLPDGYHFVQSVGAHTSAHGLDLTSEHASHLAQLLAQCLNQLTQADWPAVTARPALPLAQLPADAPASLGPAGRRSPGAAILREAPRRGIYHGFEQFLANRPDTTLAFQLDTLQLRHKSALATRKWLGVARVRPLPTQRGTALPAELWGFSTGQQLFVRHHQHYFPLMRQGSFFTFVGEAPVDLEYAHARAEAQGHAMMMAGAVGAGVAPVRATDHTAEPMAYAVDMRTGGLAPFPGLNAGDPFRLDTAYVYVYRPAAPTPGPAAVRVLLNDQVAGSLGPGEYLELPWPAYARPLRLRLEGLPGPSPCQYLVPNARRRNYLRLTPTTPAQAWQWVAPAQGEADLDELDRLRK
;
A
#
# COMPACT_ATOMS: atom_id res chain seq x y z
N MET A 1 3.70 37.13 -53.17
CA MET A 1 3.56 35.71 -53.59
C MET A 1 4.90 35.03 -53.40
N HIS A 2 5.08 34.17 -52.37
CA HIS A 2 6.08 33.09 -52.34
C HIS A 2 5.73 32.08 -51.22
N PRO A 3 5.20 30.89 -51.56
CA PRO A 3 5.03 29.78 -50.65
C PRO A 3 6.14 28.76 -50.91
N ALA A 4 7.25 28.78 -50.15
CA ALA A 4 8.30 27.78 -50.28
C ALA A 4 9.15 27.53 -49.01
N ILE A 5 8.72 28.00 -47.84
CA ILE A 5 9.46 27.81 -46.58
C ILE A 5 8.47 27.45 -45.47
N LEU A 6 7.78 26.31 -45.58
CA LEU A 6 6.93 25.81 -44.48
C LEU A 6 6.89 24.28 -44.35
N THR A 7 7.79 23.56 -45.04
CA THR A 7 7.78 22.08 -45.06
C THR A 7 9.00 21.45 -44.37
N GLY A 8 9.89 22.25 -43.77
CA GLY A 8 11.13 21.77 -43.13
C GLY A 8 11.07 21.58 -41.61
N PHE A 9 10.02 22.06 -40.92
CA PHE A 9 9.98 22.07 -39.45
C PHE A 9 9.08 20.99 -38.81
N LEU A 10 8.50 20.08 -39.61
CA LEU A 10 7.53 19.08 -39.14
C LEU A 10 8.07 17.64 -39.06
N VAL A 11 9.38 17.44 -39.25
CA VAL A 11 10.03 16.11 -39.17
C VAL A 11 10.83 15.91 -37.86
N ILE A 12 11.06 16.97 -37.07
CA ILE A 12 11.82 16.86 -35.80
C ILE A 12 10.90 16.57 -34.59
N SER A 13 9.58 16.63 -34.76
CA SER A 13 8.59 16.40 -33.68
C SER A 13 8.15 14.94 -33.55
N SER A 14 8.58 14.04 -34.43
CA SER A 14 8.17 12.63 -34.46
C SER A 14 9.26 11.65 -34.02
N LEU A 15 10.30 12.14 -33.35
CA LEU A 15 11.01 11.33 -32.34
C LEU A 15 10.08 11.16 -31.12
N ALA A 16 8.89 10.62 -31.37
CA ALA A 16 8.02 10.10 -30.35
C ALA A 16 8.88 9.14 -29.54
N ALA A 17 9.01 9.44 -28.25
CA ALA A 17 9.60 8.57 -27.26
C ALA A 17 9.01 7.17 -27.46
N GLN A 18 9.74 6.30 -28.16
CA GLN A 18 9.43 4.89 -28.15
C GLN A 18 9.69 4.46 -26.71
N ALA A 19 8.61 4.43 -25.93
CA ALA A 19 8.63 3.82 -24.61
C ALA A 19 9.22 2.42 -24.81
N GLN A 20 10.41 2.20 -24.26
CA GLN A 20 11.10 0.94 -24.45
C GLN A 20 10.28 -0.12 -23.75
N ALA A 21 9.82 -1.13 -24.48
CA ALA A 21 9.21 -2.30 -23.88
C ALA A 21 10.31 -3.18 -23.29
N TYR A 22 10.12 -3.64 -22.06
CA TYR A 22 10.91 -4.71 -21.47
C TYR A 22 10.09 -6.00 -21.48
N TYR A 23 10.55 -6.99 -22.25
CA TYR A 23 9.87 -8.28 -22.32
C TYR A 23 10.43 -9.20 -21.24
N LEU A 24 9.62 -9.47 -20.21
CA LEU A 24 9.94 -10.42 -19.16
C LEU A 24 9.80 -11.85 -19.72
N SER A 25 10.77 -12.71 -19.41
CA SER A 25 10.72 -14.13 -19.80
C SER A 25 11.11 -15.00 -18.62
N LEU A 26 10.29 -16.03 -18.36
CA LEU A 26 10.54 -17.01 -17.29
C LEU A 26 11.22 -18.28 -17.79
N ALA A 27 11.47 -18.41 -19.10
CA ALA A 27 11.86 -19.67 -19.74
C ALA A 27 13.13 -20.31 -19.14
N ALA A 28 14.07 -19.49 -18.64
CA ALA A 28 15.32 -19.96 -18.04
C ALA A 28 15.32 -19.89 -16.49
N THR A 29 14.20 -19.51 -15.87
CA THR A 29 14.12 -19.28 -14.42
C THR A 29 13.50 -20.49 -13.74
N PRO A 30 14.24 -21.24 -12.91
CA PRO A 30 13.67 -22.37 -12.18
C PRO A 30 12.66 -21.85 -11.13
N MET A 31 11.56 -22.57 -10.99
CA MET A 31 10.62 -22.33 -9.89
C MET A 31 11.09 -23.12 -8.66
N PRO A 32 11.14 -22.52 -7.46
CA PRO A 32 11.37 -23.29 -6.24
C PRO A 32 10.15 -24.20 -6.01
N LEU A 33 10.26 -25.47 -6.41
CA LEU A 33 9.15 -26.41 -6.40
C LEU A 33 8.77 -26.79 -4.97
N VAL A 34 7.46 -26.78 -4.71
CA VAL A 34 6.85 -27.36 -3.52
C VAL A 34 5.97 -28.52 -3.98
N ASP A 35 5.92 -29.60 -3.20
CA ASP A 35 4.99 -30.70 -3.44
C ASP A 35 3.55 -30.22 -3.22
N CYS A 36 2.90 -29.80 -4.32
CA CYS A 36 1.55 -29.25 -4.31
C CYS A 36 0.63 -30.17 -5.11
N PRO A 37 -0.54 -30.57 -4.58
CA PRO A 37 -1.42 -31.56 -5.21
C PRO A 37 -2.26 -30.94 -6.34
N VAL A 38 -1.66 -30.14 -7.23
CA VAL A 38 -2.39 -29.41 -8.28
C VAL A 38 -1.71 -29.55 -9.64
N ALA A 39 -2.53 -29.71 -10.67
CA ALA A 39 -2.14 -29.66 -12.07
C ALA A 39 -2.74 -28.39 -12.67
N VAL A 40 -1.91 -27.39 -12.95
CA VAL A 40 -2.40 -26.15 -13.55
C VAL A 40 -2.69 -26.40 -15.03
N GLU A 41 -3.95 -26.31 -15.45
CA GLU A 41 -4.36 -26.48 -16.85
C GLU A 41 -4.17 -25.19 -17.66
N GLN A 42 -4.48 -24.04 -17.04
CA GLN A 42 -4.46 -22.75 -17.71
C GLN A 42 -4.29 -21.58 -16.74
N VAL A 43 -3.60 -20.55 -17.20
CA VAL A 43 -3.58 -19.22 -16.57
C VAL A 43 -4.41 -18.24 -17.40
N LEU A 44 -5.39 -17.60 -16.76
CA LEU A 44 -6.24 -16.56 -17.33
C LEU A 44 -5.85 -15.18 -16.80
N ASP A 45 -5.91 -14.16 -17.66
CA ASP A 45 -5.73 -12.77 -17.23
C ASP A 45 -7.08 -12.16 -16.84
N GLY A 46 -7.36 -12.09 -15.54
CA GLY A 46 -8.54 -11.46 -14.96
C GLY A 46 -8.29 -10.04 -14.44
N ARG A 47 -7.16 -9.41 -14.80
CA ARG A 47 -6.76 -8.06 -14.32
C ARG A 47 -7.45 -6.92 -15.07
N GLY A 48 -8.31 -7.24 -16.05
CA GLY A 48 -8.89 -6.27 -16.99
C GLY A 48 -7.98 -5.99 -18.19
N GLN A 49 -8.21 -4.91 -18.93
CA GLN A 49 -7.46 -4.58 -20.16
C GLN A 49 -6.10 -3.92 -19.87
N GLN A 50 -5.24 -4.57 -19.09
CA GLN A 50 -3.88 -4.09 -18.79
C GLN A 50 -2.83 -5.08 -19.29
N ALA A 51 -2.32 -4.86 -20.50
CA ALA A 51 -1.28 -5.71 -21.07
C ALA A 51 0.05 -5.59 -20.29
N ALA A 52 0.42 -4.38 -19.88
CA ALA A 52 1.60 -4.15 -19.06
C ALA A 52 1.41 -4.71 -17.66
N ILE A 53 2.47 -5.31 -17.13
CA ILE A 53 2.52 -5.82 -15.75
C ILE A 53 3.27 -4.86 -14.83
N GLY A 54 3.67 -3.68 -15.32
CA GLY A 54 4.32 -2.63 -14.53
C GLY A 54 5.47 -1.96 -15.29
N PHE A 55 6.46 -1.44 -14.56
CA PHE A 55 7.56 -0.66 -15.12
C PHE A 55 8.90 -0.96 -14.44
N VAL A 56 9.97 -0.95 -15.24
CA VAL A 56 11.37 -0.99 -14.79
C VAL A 56 12.12 0.21 -15.33
N TYR A 57 13.33 0.47 -14.85
CA TYR A 57 14.18 1.55 -15.32
C TYR A 57 15.40 0.99 -16.04
N ARG A 58 15.65 1.42 -17.28
CA ARG A 58 16.74 0.89 -18.10
C ARG A 58 17.68 1.96 -18.64
N GLY A 59 18.93 1.55 -18.81
CA GLY A 59 20.00 2.34 -19.42
C GLY A 59 20.58 3.41 -18.49
N LEU A 60 21.61 4.13 -18.97
CA LEU A 60 22.38 5.11 -18.19
C LEU A 60 21.57 6.31 -17.65
N GLY A 61 20.33 6.48 -18.10
CA GLY A 61 19.45 7.57 -17.67
C GLY A 61 18.19 7.08 -16.97
N ASN A 62 18.16 5.82 -16.50
CA ASN A 62 17.03 5.22 -15.79
C ASN A 62 15.69 5.55 -16.47
N LYS A 63 15.59 5.25 -17.76
CA LYS A 63 14.38 5.54 -18.52
C LYS A 63 13.32 4.48 -18.17
N PRO A 64 12.09 4.89 -17.84
CA PRO A 64 11.03 3.93 -17.55
C PRO A 64 10.69 3.11 -18.79
N ALA A 65 10.54 1.81 -18.60
CA ALA A 65 10.23 0.81 -19.61
C ALA A 65 9.07 -0.05 -19.13
N ALA A 66 7.99 -0.12 -19.92
CA ALA A 66 6.83 -0.93 -19.58
C ALA A 66 7.19 -2.43 -19.65
N VAL A 67 6.82 -3.20 -18.64
CA VAL A 67 7.07 -4.64 -18.58
C VAL A 67 5.91 -5.40 -19.21
N LEU A 68 6.23 -6.30 -20.14
CA LEU A 68 5.27 -7.05 -20.94
C LEU A 68 5.73 -8.51 -21.08
N PHE A 69 4.78 -9.39 -21.39
CA PHE A 69 5.07 -10.72 -21.96
C PHE A 69 4.96 -10.65 -23.48
N LYS A 70 5.88 -11.31 -24.19
CA LYS A 70 5.96 -11.27 -25.66
C LYS A 70 4.78 -11.95 -26.35
N ARG A 71 4.28 -13.06 -25.80
CA ARG A 71 3.12 -13.83 -26.29
C ARG A 71 1.85 -13.58 -25.47
N GLY A 72 1.90 -12.60 -24.56
CA GLY A 72 0.83 -12.32 -23.60
C GLY A 72 0.97 -13.15 -22.32
N LEU A 73 0.36 -12.65 -21.25
CA LEU A 73 0.51 -13.18 -19.90
C LEU A 73 0.00 -14.63 -19.78
N GLY A 74 -1.24 -14.88 -20.20
CA GLY A 74 -1.87 -16.20 -20.03
C GLY A 74 -1.06 -17.34 -20.66
N PRO A 75 -0.75 -17.27 -21.98
CA PRO A 75 0.04 -18.31 -22.65
C PRO A 75 1.44 -18.50 -22.06
N GLU A 76 2.17 -17.42 -21.75
CA GLU A 76 3.53 -17.57 -21.22
C GLU A 76 3.57 -18.16 -19.81
N LEU A 77 2.64 -17.77 -18.94
CA LEU A 77 2.58 -18.34 -17.59
C LEU A 77 2.04 -19.77 -17.59
N THR A 78 1.13 -20.11 -18.50
CA THR A 78 0.64 -21.49 -18.68
C THR A 78 1.79 -22.39 -19.13
N ASP A 79 2.50 -22.01 -20.19
CA ASP A 79 3.65 -22.78 -20.69
C ASP A 79 4.75 -22.93 -19.63
N TYR A 80 5.01 -21.85 -18.87
CA TYR A 80 5.96 -21.89 -17.77
C TYR A 80 5.55 -22.89 -16.70
N LEU A 81 4.31 -22.84 -16.21
CA LEU A 81 3.84 -23.74 -15.16
C LEU A 81 3.79 -25.20 -15.63
N HIS A 82 3.39 -25.47 -16.86
CA HIS A 82 3.46 -26.82 -17.44
C HIS A 82 4.89 -27.36 -17.52
N ALA A 83 5.88 -26.49 -17.79
CA ALA A 83 7.28 -26.90 -17.84
C ALA A 83 7.87 -27.16 -16.44
N GLN A 84 7.35 -26.50 -15.40
CA GLN A 84 7.86 -26.60 -14.04
C GLN A 84 7.14 -27.67 -13.18
N LEU A 85 5.86 -27.94 -13.45
CA LEU A 85 5.02 -28.83 -12.65
C LEU A 85 4.82 -30.17 -13.36
N ALA A 86 5.14 -31.27 -12.69
CA ALA A 86 4.82 -32.60 -13.18
C ALA A 86 3.36 -32.94 -12.89
N THR A 87 2.57 -33.25 -13.92
CA THR A 87 1.18 -33.72 -13.75
C THR A 87 1.14 -35.13 -13.19
N ARG A 88 0.47 -35.33 -12.05
CA ARG A 88 0.20 -36.64 -11.46
C ARG A 88 -1.29 -36.96 -11.55
N ALA A 89 -1.63 -38.24 -11.60
CA ALA A 89 -3.02 -38.68 -11.69
C ALA A 89 -3.89 -38.31 -10.47
N ALA A 90 -3.27 -38.01 -9.32
CA ALA A 90 -3.94 -37.61 -8.10
C ALA A 90 -4.01 -36.09 -7.90
N ASP A 91 -3.42 -35.29 -8.81
CA ASP A 91 -3.45 -33.84 -8.69
C ASP A 91 -4.82 -33.28 -9.06
N HIS A 92 -5.22 -32.20 -8.38
CA HIS A 92 -6.42 -31.44 -8.69
C HIS A 92 -6.18 -30.59 -9.96
N PRO A 93 -6.95 -30.76 -11.04
CA PRO A 93 -6.84 -29.92 -12.22
C PRO A 93 -7.38 -28.52 -11.91
N VAL A 94 -6.57 -27.49 -12.11
CA VAL A 94 -6.94 -26.11 -11.73
C VAL A 94 -6.67 -25.08 -12.82
N VAL A 95 -7.48 -24.04 -12.82
CA VAL A 95 -7.26 -22.80 -13.57
C VAL A 95 -6.90 -21.67 -12.61
N LEU A 96 -5.84 -20.94 -12.94
CA LEU A 96 -5.42 -19.75 -12.21
C LEU A 96 -5.93 -18.50 -12.93
N CYS A 97 -6.87 -17.78 -12.32
CA CYS A 97 -7.32 -16.51 -12.85
C CYS A 97 -6.59 -15.37 -12.14
N LEU A 98 -5.61 -14.75 -12.80
CA LEU A 98 -4.83 -13.67 -12.19
C LEU A 98 -5.69 -12.44 -11.99
N ARG A 99 -5.72 -11.94 -10.76
CA ARG A 99 -6.41 -10.71 -10.37
C ARG A 99 -5.45 -9.55 -10.20
N GLN A 100 -4.18 -9.87 -9.96
CA GLN A 100 -3.09 -8.91 -9.87
C GLN A 100 -1.81 -9.55 -10.34
N LEU A 101 -1.07 -8.81 -11.15
CA LEU A 101 0.33 -9.08 -11.43
C LEU A 101 0.98 -7.72 -11.65
N ARG A 102 1.85 -7.33 -10.73
CA ARG A 102 2.59 -6.08 -10.78
C ARG A 102 4.07 -6.35 -10.55
N VAL A 103 4.92 -5.73 -11.36
CA VAL A 103 6.35 -5.58 -11.11
C VAL A 103 6.69 -4.10 -11.12
N SER A 104 7.51 -3.65 -10.20
CA SER A 104 7.93 -2.26 -10.16
C SER A 104 9.30 -2.15 -9.55
N GLU A 105 10.08 -1.20 -10.04
CA GLU A 105 11.30 -0.77 -9.38
C GLU A 105 11.05 0.58 -8.69
N GLU A 106 11.66 0.75 -7.53
CA GLU A 106 11.81 2.03 -6.85
C GLU A 106 13.29 2.37 -6.84
N LEU A 107 13.64 3.50 -7.43
CA LEU A 107 15.01 3.97 -7.48
C LEU A 107 15.32 4.75 -6.19
N GLY A 108 16.26 4.25 -5.40
CA GLY A 108 16.83 4.97 -4.26
C GLY A 108 18.15 5.65 -4.63
N SER A 109 18.63 6.56 -3.77
CA SER A 109 19.88 7.32 -4.05
C SER A 109 21.15 6.45 -4.19
N LEU A 110 21.13 5.21 -3.67
CA LEU A 110 22.27 4.27 -3.69
C LEU A 110 21.83 2.80 -3.86
N ARG A 111 20.52 2.53 -3.89
CA ARG A 111 19.96 1.18 -3.91
C ARG A 111 18.67 1.25 -4.69
N GLU A 112 18.47 0.28 -5.56
CA GLU A 112 17.19 0.04 -6.18
C GLU A 112 16.39 -0.89 -5.26
N GLN A 113 15.07 -0.88 -5.39
CA GLN A 113 14.19 -1.86 -4.79
C GLN A 113 13.25 -2.40 -5.87
N ALA A 114 13.31 -3.69 -6.14
CA ALA A 114 12.36 -4.37 -7.01
C ALA A 114 11.27 -4.95 -6.15
N ASN A 115 10.04 -4.61 -6.49
CA ASN A 115 8.83 -5.12 -5.87
C ASN A 115 8.07 -5.95 -6.92
N ALA A 116 7.45 -7.03 -6.48
CA ALA A 116 6.50 -7.77 -7.29
C ALA A 116 5.31 -8.24 -6.43
N ASP A 117 4.12 -8.17 -7.01
CA ASP A 117 2.87 -8.59 -6.39
C ASP A 117 2.14 -9.55 -7.34
N LEU A 118 1.64 -10.66 -6.81
CA LEU A 118 0.77 -11.57 -7.55
C LEU A 118 -0.44 -11.92 -6.69
N ALA A 119 -1.63 -11.88 -7.29
CA ALA A 119 -2.84 -12.43 -6.71
C ALA A 119 -3.64 -13.17 -7.77
N ALA A 120 -4.21 -14.31 -7.42
CA ALA A 120 -5.01 -15.13 -8.31
C ALA A 120 -6.21 -15.72 -7.58
N ASP A 121 -7.30 -15.95 -8.30
CA ASP A 121 -8.38 -16.83 -7.87
C ASP A 121 -8.17 -18.20 -8.51
N VAL A 122 -8.28 -19.25 -7.73
CA VAL A 122 -8.02 -20.63 -8.16
C VAL A 122 -9.36 -21.35 -8.32
N TYR A 123 -9.55 -22.01 -9.45
CA TYR A 123 -10.75 -22.79 -9.75
C TYR A 123 -10.37 -24.23 -10.07
N GLU A 124 -11.01 -25.20 -9.42
CA GLU A 124 -10.86 -26.63 -9.74
C GLU A 124 -11.79 -26.99 -10.90
N HIS A 125 -11.27 -27.75 -11.85
CA HIS A 125 -12.03 -28.26 -12.98
C HIS A 125 -12.67 -29.61 -12.62
N LEU A 126 -13.99 -29.61 -12.48
CA LEU A 126 -14.82 -30.79 -12.25
C LEU A 126 -15.66 -31.10 -13.50
N PRO A 127 -16.29 -32.30 -13.60
CA PRO A 127 -17.04 -32.69 -14.80
C PRO A 127 -18.16 -31.72 -15.22
N ASP A 128 -18.71 -30.95 -14.29
CA ASP A 128 -19.79 -29.98 -14.50
C ASP A 128 -19.31 -28.53 -14.70
N GLY A 129 -18.03 -28.23 -14.49
CA GLY A 129 -17.44 -26.92 -14.74
C GLY A 129 -16.29 -26.55 -13.79
N TYR A 130 -16.05 -25.26 -13.62
CA TYR A 130 -14.98 -24.72 -12.80
C TYR A 130 -15.53 -24.19 -11.47
N HIS A 131 -14.98 -24.67 -10.36
CA HIS A 131 -15.46 -24.37 -9.02
C HIS A 131 -14.41 -23.58 -8.25
N PHE A 132 -14.80 -22.46 -7.67
CA PHE A 132 -13.88 -21.62 -6.89
C PHE A 132 -13.31 -22.38 -5.68
N VAL A 133 -11.99 -22.47 -5.59
CA VAL A 133 -11.27 -23.07 -4.47
C VAL A 133 -10.99 -22.02 -3.41
N GLN A 134 -10.09 -21.09 -3.74
CA GLN A 134 -9.69 -19.99 -2.88
C GLN A 134 -8.96 -18.90 -3.68
N SER A 135 -8.81 -17.73 -3.07
CA SER A 135 -7.91 -16.69 -3.56
C SER A 135 -6.53 -16.89 -2.94
N VAL A 136 -5.48 -16.76 -3.74
CA VAL A 136 -4.07 -16.80 -3.31
C VAL A 136 -3.39 -15.48 -3.65
N GLY A 137 -2.41 -15.11 -2.86
CA GLY A 137 -1.65 -13.88 -3.10
C GLY A 137 -0.31 -13.86 -2.38
N ALA A 138 0.66 -13.23 -3.00
CA ALA A 138 2.01 -13.11 -2.48
C ALA A 138 2.65 -11.78 -2.91
N HIS A 139 3.66 -11.38 -2.16
CA HIS A 139 4.47 -10.19 -2.40
C HIS A 139 5.95 -10.53 -2.19
N THR A 140 6.82 -10.00 -3.07
CA THR A 140 8.27 -10.04 -2.88
C THR A 140 8.86 -8.66 -3.07
N SER A 141 9.94 -8.39 -2.34
CA SER A 141 10.75 -7.20 -2.49
C SER A 141 12.23 -7.54 -2.31
N ALA A 142 13.10 -7.02 -3.16
CA ALA A 142 14.55 -7.14 -2.98
C ALA A 142 15.26 -5.81 -3.26
N HIS A 143 16.43 -5.64 -2.65
CA HIS A 143 17.31 -4.50 -2.87
C HIS A 143 18.57 -4.93 -3.60
N GLY A 144 19.05 -4.10 -4.53
CA GLY A 144 20.20 -4.43 -5.37
C GLY A 144 20.66 -3.27 -6.24
N LEU A 145 21.64 -3.55 -7.11
CA LEU A 145 22.20 -2.60 -8.08
C LEU A 145 21.72 -2.84 -9.52
N ASP A 146 21.36 -4.08 -9.85
CA ASP A 146 20.66 -4.46 -11.07
C ASP A 146 19.51 -5.36 -10.64
N LEU A 147 18.30 -4.80 -10.62
CA LEU A 147 17.11 -5.52 -10.19
C LEU A 147 16.17 -5.88 -11.32
N THR A 148 16.38 -5.30 -12.50
CA THR A 148 15.56 -5.59 -13.68
C THR A 148 15.65 -7.06 -14.06
N SER A 149 16.86 -7.64 -13.95
CA SER A 149 17.11 -9.06 -14.24
C SER A 149 16.49 -10.01 -13.20
N GLU A 150 16.22 -9.53 -11.97
CA GLU A 150 15.69 -10.33 -10.87
C GLU A 150 14.16 -10.51 -10.91
N HIS A 151 13.45 -9.72 -11.72
CA HIS A 151 11.99 -9.82 -11.80
C HIS A 151 11.48 -11.19 -12.25
N ALA A 152 12.25 -11.92 -13.06
CA ALA A 152 11.89 -13.28 -13.47
C ALA A 152 11.95 -14.22 -12.25
N SER A 153 13.03 -14.17 -11.47
CA SER A 153 13.21 -14.91 -10.22
C SER A 153 12.11 -14.59 -9.20
N HIS A 154 11.80 -13.31 -9.01
CA HIS A 154 10.73 -12.88 -8.12
C HIS A 154 9.36 -13.43 -8.55
N LEU A 155 9.04 -13.40 -9.84
CA LEU A 155 7.77 -13.92 -10.33
C LEU A 155 7.68 -15.45 -10.17
N ALA A 156 8.76 -16.18 -10.43
CA ALA A 156 8.83 -17.61 -10.16
C ALA A 156 8.60 -17.92 -8.66
N GLN A 157 9.22 -17.14 -7.77
CA GLN A 157 9.03 -17.26 -6.33
C GLN A 157 7.57 -16.95 -5.91
N LEU A 158 6.96 -15.91 -6.46
CA LEU A 158 5.57 -15.54 -6.19
C LEU A 158 4.59 -16.64 -6.63
N LEU A 159 4.80 -17.23 -7.80
CA LEU A 159 4.00 -18.36 -8.29
C LEU A 159 4.14 -19.55 -7.35
N ALA A 160 5.36 -19.91 -6.95
CA ALA A 160 5.60 -20.99 -5.99
C ALA A 160 4.90 -20.73 -4.64
N GLN A 161 5.01 -19.51 -4.11
CA GLN A 161 4.34 -19.12 -2.86
C GLN A 161 2.82 -19.21 -2.97
N CYS A 162 2.23 -18.76 -4.07
CA CYS A 162 0.79 -18.85 -4.31
C CYS A 162 0.33 -20.31 -4.44
N LEU A 163 1.06 -21.15 -5.18
CA LEU A 163 0.76 -22.57 -5.30
C LEU A 163 0.90 -23.29 -3.94
N ASN A 164 1.88 -22.93 -3.13
CA ASN A 164 2.05 -23.53 -1.80
C ASN A 164 0.84 -23.27 -0.87
N GLN A 165 0.13 -22.15 -1.05
CA GLN A 165 -1.10 -21.88 -0.28
C GLN A 165 -2.21 -22.90 -0.56
N LEU A 166 -2.18 -23.61 -1.70
CA LEU A 166 -3.15 -24.64 -2.07
C LEU A 166 -2.91 -25.97 -1.33
N THR A 167 -1.76 -26.15 -0.67
CA THR A 167 -1.51 -27.33 0.18
C THR A 167 -2.45 -27.41 1.39
N GLN A 168 -3.07 -26.28 1.77
CA GLN A 168 -4.01 -26.16 2.88
C GLN A 168 -5.46 -25.92 2.39
N ALA A 169 -5.73 -26.08 1.10
CA ALA A 169 -7.07 -25.87 0.55
C ALA A 169 -8.05 -26.98 1.01
N ASP A 170 -9.28 -26.58 1.28
CA ASP A 170 -10.38 -27.50 1.62
C ASP A 170 -11.03 -28.03 0.34
N TRP A 171 -10.32 -28.94 -0.34
CA TRP A 171 -10.76 -29.56 -1.60
C TRP A 171 -12.17 -30.20 -1.51
N PRO A 172 -12.54 -30.94 -0.44
CA PRO A 172 -13.90 -31.47 -0.31
C PRO A 172 -15.00 -30.40 -0.40
N ALA A 173 -14.77 -29.21 0.15
CA ALA A 173 -15.74 -28.11 0.12
C ALA A 173 -15.91 -27.45 -1.26
N VAL A 174 -15.00 -27.70 -2.21
CA VAL A 174 -15.04 -27.12 -3.56
C VAL A 174 -16.28 -27.59 -4.32
N THR A 175 -16.65 -28.86 -4.18
CA THR A 175 -17.84 -29.46 -4.82
C THR A 175 -19.17 -28.79 -4.43
N ALA A 176 -19.23 -28.11 -3.29
CA ALA A 176 -20.41 -27.38 -2.84
C ALA A 176 -20.50 -25.96 -3.45
N ARG A 177 -19.47 -25.52 -4.18
CA ARG A 177 -19.45 -24.20 -4.84
C ARG A 177 -20.15 -24.26 -6.19
N PRO A 178 -20.77 -23.17 -6.66
CA PRO A 178 -21.37 -23.14 -7.99
C PRO A 178 -20.32 -23.41 -9.08
N ALA A 179 -20.68 -24.26 -10.06
CA ALA A 179 -19.91 -24.46 -11.27
C ALA A 179 -20.01 -23.22 -12.18
N LEU A 180 -18.88 -22.80 -12.74
CA LEU A 180 -18.78 -21.72 -13.72
C LEU A 180 -18.20 -22.24 -15.04
N PRO A 181 -18.62 -21.73 -16.21
CA PRO A 181 -17.93 -21.99 -17.46
C PRO A 181 -16.61 -21.18 -17.53
N LEU A 182 -15.61 -21.73 -18.24
CA LEU A 182 -14.27 -21.13 -18.38
C LEU A 182 -14.31 -19.63 -18.77
N ALA A 183 -15.20 -19.27 -19.71
CA ALA A 183 -15.34 -17.90 -20.20
C ALA A 183 -15.80 -16.88 -19.15
N GLN A 184 -16.39 -17.33 -18.04
CA GLN A 184 -16.84 -16.46 -16.95
C GLN A 184 -15.74 -16.19 -15.91
N LEU A 185 -14.72 -17.04 -15.81
CA LEU A 185 -13.69 -16.91 -14.77
C LEU A 185 -12.98 -15.55 -14.76
N PRO A 186 -12.57 -14.95 -15.90
CA PRO A 186 -11.92 -13.64 -15.91
C PRO A 186 -12.80 -12.52 -15.36
N ALA A 187 -14.13 -12.62 -15.49
CA ALA A 187 -15.09 -11.63 -14.99
C ALA A 187 -15.66 -11.97 -13.61
N ASP A 188 -15.44 -13.21 -13.13
CA ASP A 188 -15.90 -13.63 -11.81
C ASP A 188 -15.23 -12.80 -10.70
N ALA A 189 -15.96 -12.57 -9.62
CA ALA A 189 -15.50 -11.87 -8.44
C ALA A 189 -16.01 -12.64 -7.23
N PRO A 190 -15.34 -13.75 -6.86
CA PRO A 190 -15.79 -14.58 -5.76
C PRO A 190 -15.97 -13.73 -4.49
N ALA A 191 -16.99 -14.11 -3.72
CA ALA A 191 -17.64 -13.31 -2.68
C ALA A 191 -16.74 -12.72 -1.57
N SER A 192 -15.44 -13.03 -1.56
CA SER A 192 -14.42 -12.36 -0.75
C SER A 192 -14.26 -10.87 -1.08
N LEU A 193 -14.74 -10.38 -2.24
CA LEU A 193 -14.48 -9.00 -2.71
C LEU A 193 -15.68 -8.25 -3.30
N GLY A 194 -16.85 -8.90 -3.37
CA GLY A 194 -18.05 -8.28 -3.93
C GLY A 194 -18.62 -7.16 -3.05
N PRO A 195 -18.95 -5.97 -3.60
CA PRO A 195 -19.80 -5.01 -2.93
C PRO A 195 -21.23 -5.56 -2.95
N ALA A 196 -21.71 -5.98 -1.78
CA ALA A 196 -23.08 -6.42 -1.49
C ALA A 196 -23.48 -7.83 -2.00
N GLY A 197 -23.92 -8.68 -1.06
CA GLY A 197 -24.93 -9.71 -1.38
C GLY A 197 -24.77 -11.06 -0.71
N ARG A 198 -23.60 -11.69 -0.76
CA ARG A 198 -23.38 -13.02 -0.14
C ARG A 198 -22.07 -13.04 0.62
N ARG A 199 -22.17 -13.18 1.94
CA ARG A 199 -21.09 -13.00 2.90
C ARG A 199 -20.21 -14.24 2.95
N SER A 200 -19.17 -14.32 2.11
CA SER A 200 -17.95 -14.92 2.64
C SER A 200 -17.48 -14.03 3.79
N PRO A 201 -17.13 -14.59 4.96
CA PRO A 201 -16.65 -13.77 6.07
C PRO A 201 -15.34 -13.11 5.63
N GLY A 202 -15.38 -11.80 5.33
CA GLY A 202 -14.18 -11.04 4.97
C GLY A 202 -13.07 -11.18 6.02
N ALA A 203 -11.87 -10.70 5.71
CA ALA A 203 -10.72 -10.81 6.63
C ALA A 203 -11.10 -10.40 8.07
N ALA A 204 -10.74 -11.22 9.06
CA ALA A 204 -11.14 -11.01 10.46
C ALA A 204 -10.72 -9.61 10.94
N ILE A 205 -9.56 -9.14 10.49
CA ILE A 205 -9.02 -7.81 10.80
C ILE A 205 -9.90 -6.63 10.35
N LEU A 206 -10.80 -6.84 9.38
CA LEU A 206 -11.77 -5.82 8.92
C LEU A 206 -13.08 -5.85 9.72
N ARG A 207 -13.37 -6.95 10.43
CA ARG A 207 -14.63 -7.18 11.13
C ARG A 207 -14.50 -7.06 12.64
N GLU A 208 -13.37 -7.52 13.18
CA GLU A 208 -13.10 -7.55 14.61
C GLU A 208 -12.35 -6.28 15.07
N ALA A 209 -12.32 -6.07 16.39
CA ALA A 209 -11.40 -5.14 17.01
C ALA A 209 -9.95 -5.65 16.86
N PRO A 210 -8.96 -4.77 16.63
CA PRO A 210 -7.56 -5.17 16.59
C PRO A 210 -7.13 -5.89 17.87
N ARG A 211 -6.48 -7.05 17.75
CA ARG A 211 -5.88 -7.72 18.92
C ARG A 211 -4.47 -7.17 19.16
N ARG A 212 -4.12 -6.91 20.42
CA ARG A 212 -2.77 -6.46 20.78
C ARG A 212 -1.76 -7.56 20.48
N GLY A 213 -0.63 -7.22 19.88
CA GLY A 213 0.46 -8.15 19.60
C GLY A 213 1.24 -7.80 18.33
N ILE A 214 2.11 -8.71 17.90
CA ILE A 214 2.97 -8.55 16.71
C ILE A 214 2.46 -9.44 15.57
N TYR A 215 2.38 -8.89 14.36
CA TYR A 215 2.08 -9.65 13.14
C TYR A 215 3.39 -9.89 12.40
N HIS A 216 3.87 -11.14 12.42
CA HIS A 216 5.09 -11.53 11.71
C HIS A 216 4.87 -11.58 10.20
N GLY A 217 3.68 -12.01 9.78
CA GLY A 217 3.29 -12.11 8.38
C GLY A 217 1.91 -11.49 8.10
N PHE A 218 1.60 -11.33 6.83
CA PHE A 218 0.34 -10.75 6.38
C PHE A 218 -0.86 -11.65 6.67
N GLU A 219 -0.68 -12.96 6.64
CA GLU A 219 -1.70 -13.97 6.94
C GLU A 219 -2.17 -13.85 8.40
N GLN A 220 -1.23 -13.64 9.34
CA GLN A 220 -1.54 -13.37 10.74
C GLN A 220 -2.34 -12.07 10.89
N PHE A 221 -2.00 -11.05 10.10
CA PHE A 221 -2.73 -9.78 10.06
C PHE A 221 -4.16 -10.01 9.57
N LEU A 222 -4.36 -10.66 8.42
CA LEU A 222 -5.70 -10.95 7.88
C LEU A 222 -6.58 -11.73 8.86
N ALA A 223 -5.98 -12.72 9.54
CA ALA A 223 -6.64 -13.53 10.55
C ALA A 223 -6.86 -12.83 11.89
N ASN A 224 -6.31 -11.61 12.10
CA ASN A 224 -6.29 -10.90 13.38
C ASN A 224 -5.73 -11.79 14.52
N ARG A 225 -4.67 -12.56 14.22
CA ARG A 225 -4.00 -13.50 15.13
C ARG A 225 -2.54 -13.09 15.34
N PRO A 226 -2.27 -11.99 16.05
CA PRO A 226 -0.90 -11.60 16.34
C PRO A 226 -0.24 -12.56 17.36
N ASP A 227 1.08 -12.58 17.37
CA ASP A 227 1.88 -13.11 18.47
C ASP A 227 1.70 -12.22 19.71
N THR A 228 1.19 -12.84 20.78
CA THR A 228 0.89 -12.21 22.07
C THR A 228 1.93 -12.55 23.14
N THR A 229 2.92 -13.39 22.82
CA THR A 229 3.96 -13.83 23.76
C THR A 229 4.98 -12.73 24.04
N LEU A 230 5.16 -11.80 23.10
CA LEU A 230 6.09 -10.69 23.21
C LEU A 230 5.39 -9.42 23.69
N ALA A 231 5.60 -9.06 24.95
CA ALA A 231 5.15 -7.78 25.49
C ALA A 231 6.05 -6.63 25.00
N PHE A 232 5.44 -5.61 24.39
CA PHE A 232 6.15 -4.42 23.91
C PHE A 232 5.49 -3.12 24.39
N GLN A 233 6.27 -2.04 24.37
CA GLN A 233 5.82 -0.66 24.52
C GLN A 233 6.04 0.11 23.22
N LEU A 234 5.32 1.23 23.05
CA LEU A 234 5.46 2.08 21.89
C LEU A 234 6.59 3.09 22.15
N ASP A 235 7.53 3.19 21.23
CA ASP A 235 8.57 4.20 21.24
C ASP A 235 8.38 5.16 20.05
N THR A 236 8.54 6.45 20.31
CA THR A 236 8.39 7.50 19.29
C THR A 236 9.76 7.87 18.75
N LEU A 237 9.94 7.66 17.45
CA LEU A 237 11.17 7.98 16.74
C LEU A 237 11.21 9.45 16.34
N GLN A 238 12.33 10.11 16.65
CA GLN A 238 12.69 11.41 16.10
C GLN A 238 13.62 11.17 14.91
N LEU A 239 13.13 11.40 13.70
CA LEU A 239 13.91 11.17 12.49
C LEU A 239 14.41 12.49 11.91
N ARG A 240 15.65 12.45 11.42
CA ARG A 240 16.29 13.57 10.72
C ARG A 240 16.12 13.35 9.22
N HIS A 241 15.38 14.23 8.57
CA HIS A 241 15.20 14.20 7.13
C HIS A 241 16.33 14.95 6.42
N LYS A 242 16.70 14.46 5.24
CA LYS A 242 17.64 15.17 4.36
C LYS A 242 16.98 16.39 3.70
N SER A 243 15.72 16.26 3.28
CA SER A 243 14.93 17.36 2.74
C SER A 243 14.44 18.28 3.85
N ALA A 244 14.69 19.58 3.72
CA ALA A 244 14.14 20.60 4.61
C ALA A 244 12.60 20.65 4.52
N LEU A 245 12.05 20.36 3.34
CA LEU A 245 10.62 20.30 3.12
C LEU A 245 10.00 19.10 3.85
N ALA A 246 10.61 17.92 3.74
CA ALA A 246 10.21 16.74 4.51
C ALA A 246 10.31 17.00 6.02
N THR A 247 11.42 17.59 6.50
CA THR A 247 11.59 17.97 7.92
C THR A 247 10.42 18.83 8.41
N ARG A 248 10.01 19.83 7.63
CA ARG A 248 8.90 20.72 7.98
C ARG A 248 7.55 19.99 7.98
N LYS A 249 7.29 19.17 6.97
CA LYS A 249 6.02 18.43 6.84
C LYS A 249 5.86 17.40 7.96
N TRP A 250 6.92 16.68 8.32
CA TRP A 250 6.89 15.68 9.40
C TRP A 250 6.99 16.25 10.81
N LEU A 251 7.15 17.57 10.97
CA LEU A 251 7.32 18.19 12.29
C LEU A 251 6.15 17.84 13.23
N GLY A 252 6.48 17.25 14.38
CA GLY A 252 5.52 16.84 15.39
C GLY A 252 4.73 15.57 15.07
N VAL A 253 4.93 14.95 13.90
CA VAL A 253 4.26 13.71 13.53
C VAL A 253 5.02 12.54 14.11
N ALA A 254 4.40 11.87 15.08
CA ALA A 254 5.00 10.73 15.75
C ALA A 254 5.16 9.56 14.76
N ARG A 255 6.37 9.01 14.72
CA ARG A 255 6.68 7.73 14.08
C ARG A 255 6.96 6.74 15.15
N VAL A 256 6.57 5.50 14.97
CA VAL A 256 6.61 4.55 16.07
C VAL A 256 7.40 3.32 15.73
N ARG A 257 7.90 2.67 16.78
CA ARG A 257 8.36 1.29 16.73
C ARG A 257 7.91 0.56 17.99
N PRO A 258 7.69 -0.76 17.91
CA PRO A 258 7.57 -1.57 19.11
C PRO A 258 8.96 -1.69 19.77
N LEU A 259 9.02 -1.52 21.09
CA LEU A 259 10.18 -1.85 21.90
C LEU A 259 9.81 -2.97 22.87
N PRO A 260 10.61 -4.04 22.96
CA PRO A 260 10.35 -5.11 23.91
C PRO A 260 10.43 -4.57 25.34
N THR A 261 9.49 -4.99 26.20
CA THR A 261 9.45 -4.56 27.61
C THR A 261 10.51 -5.26 28.46
N GLN A 262 10.87 -6.50 28.09
CA GLN A 262 11.90 -7.27 28.76
C GLN A 262 13.28 -6.94 28.19
N ARG A 263 14.20 -6.57 29.09
CA ARG A 263 15.60 -6.28 28.73
C ARG A 263 16.29 -7.53 28.20
N GLY A 264 16.98 -7.40 27.06
CA GLY A 264 17.72 -8.50 26.42
C GLY A 264 16.92 -9.29 25.39
N THR A 265 15.59 -9.11 25.33
CA THR A 265 14.76 -9.65 24.25
C THR A 265 14.88 -8.75 23.03
N ALA A 266 15.22 -9.29 21.87
CA ALA A 266 15.16 -8.58 20.60
C ALA A 266 13.82 -8.87 19.91
N LEU A 267 13.24 -7.85 19.26
CA LEU A 267 12.17 -8.11 18.32
C LEU A 267 12.76 -8.70 17.03
N PRO A 268 12.04 -9.61 16.35
CA PRO A 268 12.45 -10.07 15.03
C PRO A 268 12.68 -8.87 14.10
N ALA A 269 13.71 -8.97 13.27
CA ALA A 269 14.08 -7.89 12.34
C ALA A 269 12.98 -7.61 11.30
N GLU A 270 12.15 -8.61 11.00
CA GLU A 270 11.19 -8.59 9.92
C GLU A 270 9.76 -8.78 10.42
N LEU A 271 9.23 -7.75 11.08
CA LEU A 271 7.80 -7.70 11.40
C LEU A 271 7.05 -7.10 10.22
N TRP A 272 5.91 -7.71 9.86
CA TRP A 272 4.97 -7.08 8.93
C TRP A 272 4.30 -5.87 9.58
N GLY A 273 3.88 -6.01 10.85
CA GLY A 273 3.20 -4.96 11.59
C GLY A 273 2.95 -5.32 13.06
N PHE A 274 2.24 -4.46 13.78
CA PHE A 274 1.83 -4.74 15.15
C PHE A 274 0.54 -4.00 15.50
N SER A 275 -0.08 -4.33 16.63
CA SER A 275 -1.22 -3.60 17.16
C SER A 275 -1.11 -3.37 18.65
N THR A 276 -1.51 -2.19 19.10
CA THR A 276 -1.67 -1.88 20.52
C THR A 276 -2.97 -2.41 21.12
N GLY A 277 -3.83 -3.05 20.31
CA GLY A 277 -5.22 -3.40 20.64
C GLY A 277 -6.22 -2.30 20.28
N GLN A 278 -5.75 -1.08 20.05
CA GLN A 278 -6.57 0.06 19.63
C GLN A 278 -6.18 0.56 18.24
N GLN A 279 -4.87 0.63 17.99
CA GLN A 279 -4.31 1.12 16.73
C GLN A 279 -3.51 -0.01 16.08
N LEU A 280 -3.68 -0.16 14.76
CA LEU A 280 -2.89 -1.04 13.91
C LEU A 280 -1.73 -0.23 13.31
N PHE A 281 -0.59 -0.87 13.13
CA PHE A 281 0.59 -0.29 12.51
C PHE A 281 1.18 -1.24 11.47
N VAL A 282 1.61 -0.70 10.33
CA VAL A 282 2.27 -1.44 9.25
C VAL A 282 3.70 -0.96 9.07
N ARG A 283 4.61 -1.87 8.74
CA ARG A 283 5.99 -1.53 8.42
C ARG A 283 6.10 -0.94 7.01
N HIS A 284 6.80 0.17 6.87
CA HIS A 284 7.14 0.80 5.60
C HIS A 284 8.52 1.48 5.73
N HIS A 285 9.48 1.16 4.85
CA HIS A 285 10.88 1.61 4.92
C HIS A 285 11.49 1.59 6.34
N GLN A 286 11.40 0.46 7.05
CA GLN A 286 11.93 0.24 8.42
C GLN A 286 11.21 1.01 9.56
N HIS A 287 10.18 1.78 9.24
CA HIS A 287 9.37 2.50 10.22
C HIS A 287 7.96 1.93 10.26
N TYR A 288 7.21 2.23 11.33
CA TYR A 288 5.83 1.78 11.45
C TYR A 288 4.87 2.96 11.44
N PHE A 289 3.84 2.84 10.62
CA PHE A 289 2.85 3.89 10.39
C PHE A 289 1.46 3.41 10.80
N PRO A 290 0.63 4.28 11.40
CA PRO A 290 -0.70 3.91 11.84
C PRO A 290 -1.60 3.63 10.63
N LEU A 291 -2.23 2.46 10.64
CA LEU A 291 -3.24 2.06 9.66
C LEU A 291 -4.61 2.66 10.00
N MET A 292 -5.28 3.18 8.98
CA MET A 292 -6.64 3.70 9.00
C MET A 292 -7.53 2.77 8.17
N ARG A 293 -8.61 2.24 8.78
CA ARG A 293 -9.52 1.32 8.07
C ARG A 293 -10.40 2.09 7.07
N GLN A 294 -10.38 1.64 5.81
CA GLN A 294 -11.07 2.19 4.63
C GLN A 294 -12.19 1.27 4.14
N GLY A 295 -13.09 0.87 5.05
CA GLY A 295 -14.13 -0.11 4.73
C GLY A 295 -13.53 -1.51 4.56
N SER A 296 -13.22 -1.89 3.33
CA SER A 296 -12.69 -3.22 2.96
C SER A 296 -11.16 -3.30 2.90
N PHE A 297 -10.44 -2.21 3.15
CA PHE A 297 -8.96 -2.19 3.16
C PHE A 297 -8.43 -1.23 4.22
N PHE A 298 -7.11 -1.03 4.26
CA PHE A 298 -6.47 -0.05 5.14
C PHE A 298 -5.60 0.92 4.34
N THR A 299 -5.48 2.16 4.83
CA THR A 299 -4.53 3.15 4.35
C THR A 299 -3.60 3.60 5.47
N PHE A 300 -2.48 4.20 5.11
CA PHE A 300 -1.62 4.94 6.04
C PHE A 300 -0.99 6.11 5.32
N VAL A 301 -0.33 6.99 6.08
CA VAL A 301 0.51 8.04 5.49
C VAL A 301 1.96 7.72 5.82
N GLY A 302 2.70 7.32 4.78
CA GLY A 302 4.11 6.98 4.82
C GLY A 302 4.97 8.08 4.20
N GLU A 303 6.24 7.76 3.97
CA GLU A 303 7.18 8.61 3.26
C GLU A 303 7.05 8.41 1.75
N ALA A 304 7.04 9.48 0.98
CA ALA A 304 7.15 9.45 -0.46
C ALA A 304 8.49 8.80 -0.87
N PRO A 305 8.51 8.04 -1.98
CA PRO A 305 9.76 7.52 -2.53
C PRO A 305 10.70 8.66 -2.94
N VAL A 306 11.88 8.32 -3.45
CA VAL A 306 12.81 9.31 -3.97
C VAL A 306 12.17 10.07 -5.13
N ASP A 307 12.30 11.39 -5.09
CA ASP A 307 11.89 12.26 -6.18
C ASP A 307 12.88 12.13 -7.33
N LEU A 308 12.48 11.39 -8.37
CA LEU A 308 13.30 11.12 -9.54
C LEU A 308 13.61 12.37 -10.35
N GLU A 309 12.68 13.31 -10.43
CA GLU A 309 12.88 14.56 -11.14
C GLU A 309 13.96 15.39 -10.42
N TYR A 310 13.87 15.48 -9.10
CA TYR A 310 14.90 16.12 -8.28
C TYR A 310 16.25 15.40 -8.39
N ALA A 311 16.26 14.06 -8.35
CA ALA A 311 17.48 13.27 -8.47
C ALA A 311 18.19 13.50 -9.82
N HIS A 312 17.45 13.54 -10.92
CA HIS A 312 17.98 13.84 -12.25
C HIS A 312 18.49 15.29 -12.33
N ALA A 313 17.70 16.27 -11.90
CA ALA A 313 18.12 17.68 -11.90
C ALA A 313 19.39 17.90 -11.05
N ARG A 314 19.54 17.16 -9.96
CA ARG A 314 20.75 17.17 -9.13
C ARG A 314 21.95 16.56 -9.85
N ALA A 315 21.78 15.43 -10.53
CA ALA A 315 22.84 14.80 -11.31
C ALA A 315 23.32 15.70 -12.46
N GLU A 316 22.39 16.34 -13.17
CA GLU A 316 22.70 17.31 -14.23
C GLU A 316 23.46 18.52 -13.68
N ALA A 317 22.99 19.11 -12.58
CA ALA A 317 23.68 20.22 -11.93
C ALA A 317 25.11 19.84 -11.50
N GLN A 318 25.31 18.63 -10.96
CA GLN A 318 26.63 18.13 -10.61
C GLN A 318 27.53 17.93 -11.83
N GLY A 319 27.01 17.38 -12.93
CA GLY A 319 27.74 17.25 -14.19
C GLY A 319 28.19 18.60 -14.75
N HIS A 320 27.29 19.59 -14.76
CA HIS A 320 27.61 20.96 -15.16
C HIS A 320 28.65 21.62 -14.24
N ALA A 321 28.52 21.43 -12.92
CA ALA A 321 29.48 21.94 -11.95
C ALA A 321 30.88 21.34 -12.16
N MET A 322 30.98 20.04 -12.43
CA MET A 322 32.27 19.39 -12.70
C MET A 322 32.92 19.90 -13.99
N MET A 323 32.14 20.12 -15.06
CA MET A 323 32.66 20.71 -16.30
C MET A 323 33.16 22.15 -16.10
N MET A 324 32.46 22.95 -15.28
CA MET A 324 32.85 24.34 -14.99
C MET A 324 34.00 24.45 -13.97
N ALA A 325 34.08 23.53 -13.00
CA ALA A 325 35.11 23.52 -11.97
C ALA A 325 36.51 23.29 -12.53
N GLY A 326 36.63 22.56 -13.64
CA GLY A 326 37.88 22.41 -14.38
C GLY A 326 38.42 23.71 -14.99
N ALA A 327 37.58 24.76 -15.10
CA ALA A 327 37.96 26.05 -15.66
C ALA A 327 38.17 27.16 -14.61
N VAL A 328 37.40 27.20 -13.50
CA VAL A 328 37.39 28.36 -12.59
C VAL A 328 37.29 28.00 -11.09
N GLY A 329 37.48 26.73 -10.71
CA GLY A 329 37.39 26.29 -9.32
C GLY A 329 36.00 25.78 -8.92
N ALA A 330 35.94 25.02 -7.83
CA ALA A 330 34.78 24.22 -7.43
C ALA A 330 33.52 25.03 -7.06
N GLY A 331 32.71 25.38 -8.06
CA GLY A 331 31.38 25.96 -7.87
C GLY A 331 30.31 24.88 -7.68
N VAL A 332 29.36 25.09 -6.76
CA VAL A 332 28.15 24.26 -6.64
C VAL A 332 27.07 24.85 -7.54
N ALA A 333 26.64 24.13 -8.58
CA ALA A 333 25.51 24.55 -9.40
C ALA A 333 24.20 24.38 -8.60
N PRO A 334 23.30 25.37 -8.58
CA PRO A 334 22.03 25.25 -7.87
C PRO A 334 21.10 24.26 -8.58
N VAL A 335 20.49 23.34 -7.83
CA VAL A 335 19.42 22.46 -8.32
C VAL A 335 18.12 23.25 -8.36
N ARG A 336 17.48 23.34 -9.53
CA ARG A 336 16.24 24.13 -9.73
C ARG A 336 14.95 23.38 -9.40
N ALA A 337 15.03 22.08 -9.11
CA ALA A 337 13.90 21.25 -8.70
C ALA A 337 13.69 21.28 -7.18
N THR A 338 12.45 21.11 -6.74
CA THR A 338 12.10 20.94 -5.32
C THR A 338 12.26 19.48 -4.93
N ASP A 339 12.88 19.18 -3.79
CA ASP A 339 13.05 17.81 -3.31
C ASP A 339 11.80 17.32 -2.55
N HIS A 340 10.93 16.58 -3.25
CA HIS A 340 9.76 15.94 -2.66
C HIS A 340 10.05 14.58 -2.01
N THR A 341 11.33 14.17 -1.90
CA THR A 341 11.72 12.91 -1.27
C THR A 341 11.27 12.88 0.20
N ALA A 342 10.71 11.73 0.60
CA ALA A 342 10.26 11.47 1.95
C ALA A 342 9.17 12.42 2.46
N GLU A 343 8.46 13.14 1.59
CA GLU A 343 7.25 13.86 2.01
C GLU A 343 6.14 12.92 2.48
N PRO A 344 5.16 13.37 3.27
CA PRO A 344 3.99 12.57 3.60
C PRO A 344 3.21 12.19 2.33
N MET A 345 3.05 10.89 2.09
CA MET A 345 2.27 10.33 0.99
C MET A 345 1.31 9.28 1.50
N ALA A 346 0.09 9.25 0.93
CA ALA A 346 -0.90 8.25 1.25
C ALA A 346 -0.55 6.92 0.57
N TYR A 347 -0.70 5.82 1.31
CA TYR A 347 -0.53 4.46 0.84
C TYR A 347 -1.75 3.62 1.22
N ALA A 348 -2.01 2.57 0.45
CA ALA A 348 -3.00 1.55 0.76
C ALA A 348 -2.30 0.20 0.98
N VAL A 349 -2.89 -0.61 1.84
CA VAL A 349 -2.53 -2.04 1.99
C VAL A 349 -3.39 -2.82 1.01
N ASP A 350 -2.74 -3.57 0.14
CA ASP A 350 -3.40 -4.57 -0.68
C ASP A 350 -3.88 -5.73 0.21
N MET A 351 -5.18 -5.92 0.30
CA MET A 351 -5.76 -6.94 1.17
C MET A 351 -5.59 -8.38 0.64
N ARG A 352 -5.06 -8.56 -0.57
CA ARG A 352 -4.76 -9.87 -1.18
C ARG A 352 -3.30 -10.26 -1.00
N THR A 353 -2.37 -9.33 -1.21
CA THR A 353 -0.93 -9.64 -1.21
C THR A 353 -0.19 -9.13 0.03
N GLY A 354 -0.79 -8.20 0.78
CA GLY A 354 -0.11 -7.48 1.86
C GLY A 354 0.87 -6.42 1.37
N GLY A 355 0.99 -6.24 0.06
CA GLY A 355 1.80 -5.23 -0.59
C GLY A 355 1.29 -3.82 -0.28
N LEU A 356 2.20 -2.85 -0.32
CA LEU A 356 1.90 -1.45 -0.07
C LEU A 356 2.08 -0.68 -1.38
N ALA A 357 1.16 0.23 -1.69
CA ALA A 357 1.36 1.12 -2.84
C ALA A 357 0.67 2.47 -2.64
N PRO A 358 1.08 3.50 -3.41
CA PRO A 358 0.49 4.83 -3.32
C PRO A 358 -1.03 4.78 -3.48
N PHE A 359 -1.74 5.45 -2.58
CA PHE A 359 -3.18 5.59 -2.63
C PHE A 359 -3.54 6.85 -3.44
N PRO A 360 -4.43 6.77 -4.45
CA PRO A 360 -5.41 5.70 -4.68
C PRO A 360 -5.01 4.63 -5.71
N GLY A 361 -3.76 4.61 -6.18
CA GLY A 361 -3.27 3.81 -7.32
C GLY A 361 -3.50 2.29 -7.26
N LEU A 362 -3.72 1.68 -6.10
CA LEU A 362 -4.12 0.26 -5.98
C LEU A 362 -5.61 0.00 -6.32
N ASN A 363 -6.48 1.00 -6.18
CA ASN A 363 -7.93 0.86 -6.30
C ASN A 363 -8.53 1.81 -7.35
N ALA A 364 -7.73 2.31 -8.28
CA ALA A 364 -8.14 3.29 -9.30
C ALA A 364 -9.24 2.78 -10.27
N GLY A 365 -9.59 1.49 -10.21
CA GLY A 365 -10.68 0.91 -10.99
C GLY A 365 -12.09 1.31 -10.52
N ASP A 366 -12.25 1.80 -9.29
CA ASP A 366 -13.51 2.40 -8.85
C ASP A 366 -13.50 3.87 -9.29
N PRO A 367 -14.42 4.34 -10.17
CA PRO A 367 -14.42 5.70 -10.66
C PRO A 367 -14.36 6.66 -9.47
N PHE A 368 -13.32 7.51 -9.47
CA PHE A 368 -13.05 8.51 -8.44
C PHE A 368 -14.34 9.25 -8.09
N ARG A 369 -15.02 8.82 -7.04
CA ARG A 369 -16.04 9.66 -6.45
C ARG A 369 -15.30 10.81 -5.79
N LEU A 370 -15.73 12.03 -6.11
CA LEU A 370 -15.40 13.25 -5.37
C LEU A 370 -16.06 13.22 -3.97
N ASP A 371 -15.99 12.09 -3.28
CA ASP A 371 -16.61 11.92 -1.97
C ASP A 371 -15.82 12.78 -0.99
N THR A 372 -16.51 13.77 -0.41
CA THR A 372 -16.03 14.50 0.75
C THR A 372 -16.09 13.56 1.95
N ALA A 373 -14.98 13.38 2.65
CA ALA A 373 -15.04 12.76 3.97
C ALA A 373 -15.25 13.85 5.03
N TYR A 374 -15.81 13.44 6.16
CA TYR A 374 -15.90 14.28 7.35
C TYR A 374 -15.12 13.64 8.49
N VAL A 375 -14.38 14.48 9.21
CA VAL A 375 -13.73 14.13 10.46
C VAL A 375 -14.40 14.93 11.58
N TYR A 376 -15.08 14.23 12.48
CA TYR A 376 -15.66 14.81 13.69
C TYR A 376 -14.62 14.71 14.81
N VAL A 377 -14.08 15.86 15.21
CA VAL A 377 -13.15 15.95 16.34
C VAL A 377 -13.96 16.45 17.53
N TYR A 378 -14.00 15.68 18.61
CA TYR A 378 -14.86 16.00 19.75
C TYR A 378 -14.15 15.79 21.08
N ARG A 379 -14.59 16.55 22.08
CA ARG A 379 -14.09 16.49 23.45
C ARG A 379 -15.25 16.23 24.40
N PRO A 380 -15.31 15.06 25.07
CA PRO A 380 -16.35 14.78 26.05
C PRO A 380 -16.40 15.84 27.16
N ALA A 381 -17.58 16.02 27.77
CA ALA A 381 -17.75 16.81 28.98
C ALA A 381 -17.13 16.06 30.18
N ALA A 382 -15.80 16.08 30.30
CA ALA A 382 -15.12 15.42 31.39
C ALA A 382 -15.12 16.31 32.65
N PRO A 383 -15.38 15.75 33.85
CA PRO A 383 -15.36 16.50 35.11
C PRO A 383 -13.94 16.89 35.55
N THR A 384 -12.91 16.29 34.93
CA THR A 384 -11.50 16.48 35.29
C THR A 384 -10.97 17.81 34.73
N PRO A 385 -10.17 18.57 35.49
CA PRO A 385 -9.53 19.78 34.99
C PRO A 385 -8.64 19.47 33.77
N GLY A 386 -8.90 20.18 32.68
CA GLY A 386 -8.09 20.20 31.46
C GLY A 386 -8.06 21.63 30.92
N PRO A 387 -7.39 21.89 29.78
CA PRO A 387 -7.36 23.22 29.19
C PRO A 387 -8.78 23.72 28.87
N ALA A 388 -9.02 25.02 29.00
CA ALA A 388 -10.34 25.60 28.72
C ALA A 388 -10.77 25.34 27.27
N ALA A 389 -9.84 25.42 26.33
CA ALA A 389 -10.06 25.09 24.93
C ALA A 389 -8.82 24.42 24.32
N VAL A 390 -9.06 23.54 23.35
CA VAL A 390 -8.02 22.94 22.50
C VAL A 390 -8.19 23.48 21.09
N ARG A 391 -7.16 24.11 20.51
CA ARG A 391 -7.22 24.58 19.12
C ARG A 391 -6.98 23.40 18.19
N VAL A 392 -7.83 23.25 17.20
CA VAL A 392 -7.72 22.21 16.18
C VAL A 392 -7.23 22.87 14.89
N LEU A 393 -6.11 22.38 14.36
CA LEU A 393 -5.52 22.86 13.13
C LEU A 393 -5.57 21.78 12.05
N LEU A 394 -5.99 22.17 10.86
CA LEU A 394 -6.06 21.37 9.66
C LEU A 394 -5.07 21.91 8.64
N ASN A 395 -4.07 21.12 8.25
CA ASN A 395 -3.00 21.56 7.34
C ASN A 395 -2.37 22.90 7.77
N ASP A 396 -2.08 23.03 9.07
CA ASP A 396 -1.53 24.23 9.73
C ASP A 396 -2.44 25.46 9.76
N GLN A 397 -3.69 25.35 9.28
CA GLN A 397 -4.69 26.40 9.40
C GLN A 397 -5.62 26.11 10.58
N VAL A 398 -6.02 27.14 11.32
CA VAL A 398 -6.95 27.00 12.44
C VAL A 398 -8.32 26.62 11.89
N ALA A 399 -8.78 25.41 12.21
CA ALA A 399 -10.12 24.95 11.84
C ALA A 399 -11.17 25.32 12.91
N GLY A 400 -10.75 25.42 14.17
CA GLY A 400 -11.62 25.85 15.28
C GLY A 400 -10.97 25.62 16.64
N SER A 401 -11.77 25.79 17.70
CA SER A 401 -11.39 25.48 19.07
C SER A 401 -12.46 24.63 19.75
N LEU A 402 -12.03 23.73 20.64
CA LEU A 402 -12.89 22.79 21.35
C LEU A 402 -12.78 22.94 22.87
N GLY A 403 -13.85 23.45 23.49
CA GLY A 403 -14.11 23.34 24.92
C GLY A 403 -14.60 21.94 25.33
N PRO A 404 -14.75 21.68 26.63
CA PRO A 404 -15.41 20.45 27.12
C PRO A 404 -16.85 20.37 26.62
N GLY A 405 -17.28 19.21 26.12
CA GLY A 405 -18.64 19.01 25.64
C GLY A 405 -18.89 19.53 24.21
N GLU A 406 -17.83 19.79 23.44
CA GLU A 406 -17.93 20.33 22.10
C GLU A 406 -17.37 19.39 21.03
N TYR A 407 -17.80 19.60 19.78
CA TYR A 407 -17.23 18.96 18.61
C TYR A 407 -17.09 19.93 17.44
N LEU A 408 -16.17 19.60 16.52
CA LEU A 408 -15.94 20.26 15.24
C LEU A 408 -16.16 19.25 14.13
N GLU A 409 -16.85 19.67 13.08
CA GLU A 409 -16.97 18.93 11.83
C GLU A 409 -15.96 19.48 10.82
N LEU A 410 -15.01 18.64 10.42
CA LEU A 410 -13.94 19.03 9.51
C LEU A 410 -14.17 18.39 8.13
N PRO A 411 -14.55 19.16 7.10
CA PRO A 411 -14.69 18.64 5.75
C PRO A 411 -13.32 18.35 5.14
N TRP A 412 -13.23 17.24 4.40
CA TRP A 412 -12.05 16.85 3.63
C TRP A 412 -12.44 16.64 2.17
N PRO A 413 -12.24 17.67 1.32
CA PRO A 413 -12.63 17.61 -0.10
C PRO A 413 -11.59 16.93 -0.99
N ALA A 414 -10.42 16.62 -0.47
CA ALA A 414 -9.28 16.16 -1.26
C ALA A 414 -9.04 14.65 -1.11
N TYR A 415 -9.86 13.85 -1.79
CA TYR A 415 -9.73 12.39 -1.78
C TYR A 415 -8.29 11.94 -2.01
N ALA A 416 -7.86 10.93 -1.25
CA ALA A 416 -6.51 10.36 -1.26
C ALA A 416 -5.34 11.28 -0.88
N ARG A 417 -5.58 12.56 -0.56
CA ARG A 417 -4.51 13.45 -0.08
C ARG A 417 -4.37 13.40 1.44
N PRO A 418 -3.15 13.16 1.99
CA PRO A 418 -2.93 13.22 3.43
C PRO A 418 -3.47 14.50 4.06
N LEU A 419 -4.22 14.33 5.14
CA LEU A 419 -4.71 15.39 6.01
C LEU A 419 -3.76 15.51 7.20
N ARG A 420 -3.23 16.70 7.47
CA ARG A 420 -2.46 16.97 8.70
C ARG A 420 -3.39 17.51 9.78
N LEU A 421 -3.54 16.79 10.87
CA LEU A 421 -4.30 17.23 12.03
C LEU A 421 -3.34 17.53 13.19
N ARG A 422 -3.40 18.75 13.73
CA ARG A 422 -2.61 19.17 14.91
C ARG A 422 -3.52 19.74 15.98
N LEU A 423 -3.22 19.41 17.24
CA LEU A 423 -3.90 20.01 18.40
C LEU A 423 -2.94 20.91 19.17
N GLU A 424 -3.41 22.10 19.55
CA GLU A 424 -2.67 23.03 20.41
C GLU A 424 -3.45 23.32 21.69
N GLY A 425 -2.73 23.68 22.76
CA GLY A 425 -3.33 23.96 24.08
C GLY A 425 -3.41 22.73 25.00
N LEU A 426 -2.89 21.58 24.56
CA LEU A 426 -2.74 20.40 25.41
C LEU A 426 -1.44 20.44 26.22
N PRO A 427 -1.36 19.76 27.38
CA PRO A 427 -0.11 19.64 28.13
C PRO A 427 0.94 18.86 27.32
N GLY A 428 2.13 19.46 27.14
CA GLY A 428 3.24 18.83 26.42
C GLY A 428 3.33 19.27 24.95
N PRO A 429 4.05 18.51 24.10
CA PRO A 429 4.18 18.83 22.68
C PRO A 429 2.83 18.68 21.97
N SER A 430 2.50 19.64 21.10
CA SER A 430 1.28 19.62 20.27
C SER A 430 1.20 18.32 19.45
N PRO A 431 0.27 17.41 19.75
CA PRO A 431 0.18 16.16 19.01
C PRO A 431 -0.23 16.46 17.57
N CYS A 432 0.42 15.76 16.63
CA CYS A 432 0.22 15.94 15.20
C CYS A 432 0.22 14.57 14.52
N GLN A 433 -0.70 14.37 13.58
CA GLN A 433 -0.84 13.12 12.82
C GLN A 433 -1.23 13.42 11.39
N TYR A 434 -0.68 12.63 10.46
CA TYR A 434 -1.22 12.51 9.12
C TYR A 434 -2.20 11.34 9.05
N LEU A 435 -3.29 11.55 8.33
CA LEU A 435 -4.24 10.47 8.00
C LEU A 435 -4.87 10.68 6.62
N VAL A 436 -5.49 9.61 6.13
CA VAL A 436 -6.42 9.66 5.01
C VAL A 436 -7.79 9.31 5.58
N PRO A 437 -8.70 10.28 5.76
CA PRO A 437 -10.05 10.02 6.23
C PRO A 437 -10.76 8.99 5.36
N ASN A 438 -11.69 8.24 5.95
CA ASN A 438 -12.53 7.34 5.20
C ASN A 438 -13.67 8.11 4.54
N ALA A 439 -13.73 8.10 3.21
CA ALA A 439 -14.77 8.80 2.45
C ALA A 439 -16.13 8.07 2.47
N ARG A 440 -16.14 6.76 2.77
CA ARG A 440 -17.36 5.93 2.80
C ARG A 440 -18.06 5.93 4.16
N ARG A 441 -17.45 6.50 5.21
CA ARG A 441 -18.03 6.56 6.56
C ARG A 441 -17.53 7.76 7.34
N ARG A 442 -18.31 8.20 8.33
CA ARG A 442 -17.88 9.25 9.27
C ARG A 442 -16.66 8.80 10.07
N ASN A 443 -15.72 9.73 10.28
CA ASN A 443 -14.50 9.49 11.04
C ASN A 443 -14.60 10.27 12.36
N TYR A 444 -14.32 9.62 13.49
CA TYR A 444 -14.51 10.22 14.81
C TYR A 444 -13.21 10.18 15.61
N LEU A 445 -12.79 11.34 16.09
CA LEU A 445 -11.60 11.51 16.91
C LEU A 445 -11.98 12.09 18.27
N ARG A 446 -11.84 11.28 19.31
CA ARG A 446 -12.09 11.68 20.70
C ARG A 446 -10.85 12.32 21.30
N LEU A 447 -10.98 13.48 21.92
CA LEU A 447 -9.90 14.14 22.67
C LEU A 447 -9.98 13.81 24.16
N THR A 448 -8.87 13.36 24.73
CA THR A 448 -8.74 13.05 26.17
C THR A 448 -7.54 13.83 26.75
N PRO A 449 -7.72 15.10 27.11
CA PRO A 449 -6.60 16.02 27.37
C PRO A 449 -5.81 15.72 28.66
N THR A 450 -6.27 14.79 29.48
CA THR A 450 -5.70 14.48 30.80
C THR A 450 -4.41 13.67 30.74
N THR A 451 -4.18 12.95 29.64
CA THR A 451 -3.02 12.06 29.50
C THR A 451 -2.25 12.39 28.23
N PRO A 452 -1.04 13.00 28.31
CA PRO A 452 -0.28 13.41 27.12
C PRO A 452 -0.03 12.26 26.14
N ALA A 453 0.19 11.04 26.67
CA ALA A 453 0.44 9.83 25.88
C ALA A 453 -0.80 9.34 25.09
N GLN A 454 -2.00 9.77 25.45
CA GLN A 454 -3.28 9.40 24.83
C GLN A 454 -4.20 10.62 24.69
N ALA A 455 -3.63 11.75 24.27
CA ALA A 455 -4.35 13.00 24.10
C ALA A 455 -5.55 12.89 23.14
N TRP A 456 -5.54 11.90 22.25
CA TRP A 456 -6.62 11.59 21.33
C TRP A 456 -6.78 10.09 21.09
N GLN A 457 -7.94 9.70 20.56
CA GLN A 457 -8.24 8.32 20.19
C GLN A 457 -9.24 8.28 19.03
N TRP A 458 -8.92 7.55 17.97
CA TRP A 458 -9.88 7.20 16.94
C TRP A 458 -10.90 6.20 17.50
N VAL A 459 -12.19 6.50 17.36
CA VAL A 459 -13.26 5.63 17.87
C VAL A 459 -14.04 4.97 16.73
N ALA A 460 -14.68 3.84 17.03
CA ALA A 460 -15.55 3.17 16.07
C ALA A 460 -16.74 4.08 15.70
N PRO A 461 -17.25 4.04 14.46
CA PRO A 461 -18.34 4.91 14.03
C PRO A 461 -19.57 4.90 14.93
N ALA A 462 -20.01 3.71 15.37
CA ALA A 462 -21.15 3.58 16.28
C ALA A 462 -20.92 4.26 17.64
N GLN A 463 -19.70 4.17 18.19
CA GLN A 463 -19.36 4.84 19.44
C GLN A 463 -19.26 6.36 19.25
N GLY A 464 -18.62 6.80 18.16
CA GLY A 464 -18.48 8.23 17.88
C GLY A 464 -19.82 8.92 17.65
N GLU A 465 -20.73 8.25 16.95
CA GLU A 465 -22.11 8.73 16.75
C GLU A 465 -22.86 8.83 18.08
N ALA A 466 -22.82 7.78 18.91
CA ALA A 466 -23.42 7.81 20.24
C ALA A 466 -22.82 8.91 21.14
N ASP A 467 -21.52 9.14 21.06
CA ASP A 467 -20.85 10.21 21.81
C ASP A 467 -21.31 11.60 21.34
N LEU A 468 -21.45 11.83 20.03
CA LEU A 468 -21.96 13.10 19.51
C LEU A 468 -23.43 13.34 19.88
N ASP A 469 -24.27 12.31 19.81
CA ASP A 469 -25.68 12.39 20.22
C ASP A 469 -25.83 12.78 21.70
N GLU A 470 -24.95 12.29 22.56
CA GLU A 470 -24.89 12.68 23.97
C GLU A 470 -24.51 14.16 24.12
N LEU A 471 -23.49 14.63 23.39
CA LEU A 471 -23.07 16.03 23.41
C LEU A 471 -24.19 16.97 22.97
N ASP A 472 -24.94 16.60 21.92
CA ASP A 472 -26.07 17.38 21.43
C ASP A 472 -27.25 17.38 22.42
N ARG A 473 -27.42 16.30 23.20
CA ARG A 473 -28.42 16.27 24.27
C ARG A 473 -28.06 17.21 25.42
N LEU A 474 -26.79 17.29 25.80
CA LEU A 474 -26.32 18.16 26.87
C LEU A 474 -26.31 19.66 26.51
N ARG A 475 -26.39 19.99 25.21
CA ARG A 475 -26.46 21.37 24.69
C ARG A 475 -27.88 21.95 24.66
N LYS A 476 -28.90 21.10 24.73
CA LYS A 476 -30.32 21.48 24.79
C LYS A 476 -30.74 21.67 26.24
#